data_AF-A0A3M1LCJ9-F1
#
_entry.id   AF-A0A3M1LCJ9-F1
#
_cell.length_a   1.000
_cell.length_b   1.000
_cell.length_c   1.000
_cell.angle_alpha   90.00
_cell.angle_beta   90.00
_cell.angle_gamma   90.00
#
_symmetry.space_group_name_H-M   'P 1'
#
loop_
_entity.id
_entity.type
_entity.pdbx_description
1 polymer ?
#
loop_
_entity_poly.entity_id
_entity_poly.type
_entity_poly.pdbx_seq_one_letter_code
_entity_poly.pdbx_strand_id
1 'polypeptide(L)'
;MGMGWKKWDIQPFLGAGLYYQAVRYDALNADGQPYDFAEITSLINASSENLRKVTRRLLRDHMDGDFETFPSRSKDHPYGVFALGGVDFVHHLTRRVDLHLRYQYILPSGKTDDFLDGFQYTASGFRSLHRDDIHYVSLGFSYRFGRVAIADPIANAVKFQLADSDRDGILDKNDQCPFMPGPAETAGCPWGDRDRDGIRDDVDQCPDIPGTALSGGCPLLDSDYDGITDNIDRCPGLPGPLLNEGCPLADSSQVIQSLEAIADADHDGVPDAIDQCPDIAGSDRNNGCPVEVVSTSQRYFPQVPPSPSVKMPLPPSLFRNLNTLDDYRHRLKLALLEAGYHTYQILPFAPNESGESRGFAVICQTEQIRSDASPVDGPERWKVQYGSFTEEGLNDFLDALGMLDKGYFRMIVFLVGDLSSIQGDTSYPLPASQRVTLGSGGTNGVGGSGGDVQTMVWVYEFEKGLQSSRGRQVIPGLYGARTHLWESKIWQTLQRLASSN
;
A
#
# COMPACT_ATOMS: atom_id res chain seq x y z
N MET A 1 -1.41 57.78 42.10
CA MET A 1 -0.51 57.34 41.02
C MET A 1 0.52 56.40 41.62
N GLY A 2 0.35 55.10 41.44
CA GLY A 2 1.33 54.08 41.82
C GLY A 2 1.39 53.09 40.67
N MET A 3 2.11 53.43 39.61
CA MET A 3 2.40 52.51 38.51
C MET A 3 3.31 51.43 39.08
N GLY A 4 2.71 50.37 39.62
CA GLY A 4 3.43 49.19 40.07
C GLY A 4 3.99 48.50 38.84
N TRP A 5 5.27 48.73 38.56
CA TRP A 5 6.00 48.00 37.53
C TRP A 5 5.90 46.51 37.89
N LYS A 6 5.10 45.76 37.12
CA LYS A 6 5.02 44.29 37.25
C LYS A 6 6.44 43.76 37.07
N LYS A 7 7.00 43.17 38.14
CA LYS A 7 8.35 42.61 38.16
C LYS A 7 8.51 41.58 37.03
N TRP A 8 9.61 41.70 36.31
CA TRP A 8 10.11 40.63 35.47
C TRP A 8 10.81 39.63 36.37
N ASP A 9 10.49 38.35 36.22
CA ASP A 9 11.21 37.26 36.88
C ASP A 9 12.36 36.83 35.98
N ILE A 10 13.56 36.75 36.55
CA ILE A 10 14.78 36.37 35.84
C ILE A 10 15.09 34.93 36.21
N GLN A 11 15.07 34.03 35.23
CA GLN A 11 15.29 32.61 35.42
C GLN A 11 16.55 32.18 34.67
N PRO A 12 17.66 31.87 35.38
CA PRO A 12 18.78 31.21 34.74
C PRO A 12 18.40 29.76 34.40
N PHE A 13 18.84 29.28 33.25
CA PHE A 13 18.67 27.88 32.87
C PHE A 13 19.96 27.30 32.32
N LEU A 14 20.13 26.01 32.56
CA LEU A 14 21.21 25.18 32.03
C LEU A 14 20.59 23.88 31.54
N GLY A 15 21.05 23.39 30.40
CA GLY A 15 20.59 22.13 29.84
C GLY A 15 21.65 21.48 28.97
N ALA A 16 21.39 20.23 28.62
CA ALA A 16 22.09 19.53 27.57
C ALA A 16 21.06 18.87 26.68
N GLY A 17 21.38 18.72 25.39
CA GLY A 17 20.48 18.13 24.42
C GLY A 17 21.22 17.30 23.39
N LEU A 18 20.45 16.51 22.66
CA LEU A 18 20.88 15.84 21.43
C LEU A 18 20.29 16.61 20.26
N TYR A 19 21.10 16.87 19.23
CA TYR A 19 20.61 17.40 17.96
C TYR A 19 20.85 16.39 16.85
N TYR A 20 19.94 16.39 15.87
CA TYR A 20 20.10 15.70 14.60
C TYR A 20 20.20 16.76 13.50
N GLN A 21 21.22 16.66 12.65
CA GLN A 21 21.45 17.64 11.59
C GLN A 21 21.31 16.97 10.22
N ALA A 22 20.45 17.53 9.37
CA ALA A 22 20.32 17.18 7.96
C ALA A 22 20.51 18.45 7.13
N VAL A 23 21.75 18.70 6.69
CA VAL A 23 22.05 19.82 5.78
C VAL A 23 22.00 19.31 4.34
N ARG A 24 21.44 20.12 3.43
CA ARG A 24 21.51 19.90 1.99
C ARG A 24 22.71 20.68 1.47
N TYR A 25 23.63 19.99 0.80
CA TYR A 25 24.94 20.55 0.45
C TYR A 25 24.97 20.99 -1.02
N ASP A 26 25.28 22.25 -1.26
CA ASP A 26 25.63 22.79 -2.58
C ASP A 26 27.09 23.26 -2.52
N ALA A 27 27.96 22.74 -3.41
CA ALA A 27 29.34 23.21 -3.51
C ALA A 27 29.34 24.52 -4.31
N LEU A 28 29.28 25.66 -3.62
CA LEU A 28 29.27 26.99 -4.21
C LEU A 28 30.68 27.60 -4.21
N ASN A 29 31.00 28.43 -5.20
CA ASN A 29 32.21 29.25 -5.26
C ASN A 29 32.06 30.57 -4.47
N ALA A 30 33.10 31.41 -4.39
CA ALA A 30 33.08 32.70 -3.69
C ALA A 30 31.98 33.67 -4.18
N ASP A 31 31.49 33.49 -5.41
CA ASP A 31 30.38 34.26 -6.01
C ASP A 31 28.99 33.63 -5.74
N GLY A 32 28.91 32.56 -4.95
CA GLY A 32 27.67 31.86 -4.60
C GLY A 32 27.08 31.00 -5.72
N GLN A 33 27.85 30.68 -6.76
CA GLN A 33 27.42 29.82 -7.87
C GLN A 33 27.92 28.38 -7.68
N PRO A 34 27.15 27.35 -8.09
CA PRO A 34 27.61 25.96 -8.03
C PRO A 34 28.87 25.75 -8.87
N TYR A 35 29.85 25.03 -8.32
CA TYR A 35 31.03 24.62 -9.07
C TYR A 35 30.67 23.69 -10.24
N ASP A 36 31.12 24.04 -11.45
CA ASP A 36 31.00 23.18 -12.63
C ASP A 36 32.17 22.21 -12.73
N PHE A 37 31.98 21.02 -12.15
CA PHE A 37 32.99 19.96 -12.15
C PHE A 37 33.12 19.22 -13.50
N ALA A 38 32.37 19.61 -14.54
CA ALA A 38 32.46 19.00 -15.87
C ALA A 38 33.85 19.21 -16.51
N GLU A 39 34.49 20.36 -16.26
CA GLU A 39 35.82 20.66 -16.78
C GLU A 39 36.88 19.75 -16.15
N ILE A 40 36.81 19.54 -14.83
CA ILE A 40 37.75 18.65 -14.10
C ILE A 40 37.59 17.19 -14.54
N THR A 41 36.36 16.73 -14.73
CA THR A 41 36.10 15.36 -15.20
C THR A 41 36.56 15.13 -16.64
N SER A 42 36.52 16.15 -17.49
CA SER A 42 37.07 16.08 -18.85
C SER A 42 38.61 16.01 -18.90
N LEU A 43 39.29 16.56 -17.88
CA LEU A 43 40.76 16.58 -17.77
C LEU A 43 41.34 15.30 -17.15
N ILE A 44 40.50 14.45 -16.53
CA ILE A 44 40.93 13.18 -15.94
C ILE A 44 40.85 12.08 -17.01
N ASN A 45 41.94 11.88 -17.74
CA ASN A 45 42.05 10.77 -18.68
C ASN A 45 42.38 9.46 -17.91
N ALA A 46 41.62 8.39 -18.16
CA ALA A 46 41.53 7.18 -17.30
C ALA A 46 42.80 6.30 -17.23
N SER A 47 43.93 6.72 -17.78
CA SER A 47 45.12 5.88 -17.95
C SER A 47 46.32 6.21 -17.06
N SER A 48 46.23 7.14 -16.10
CA SER A 48 47.39 7.47 -15.25
C SER A 48 47.35 6.79 -13.87
N GLU A 49 48.44 6.09 -13.54
CA GLU A 49 48.72 5.42 -12.26
C GLU A 49 48.74 6.39 -11.05
N ASN A 50 48.66 7.70 -11.29
CA ASN A 50 48.62 8.76 -10.29
C ASN A 50 47.32 9.58 -10.32
N LEU A 51 46.22 9.02 -10.81
CA LEU A 51 44.90 9.68 -10.92
C LEU A 51 44.56 10.47 -9.65
N ARG A 52 44.77 9.88 -8.46
CA ARG A 52 44.48 10.50 -7.18
C ARG A 52 45.29 11.78 -6.89
N LYS A 53 46.56 11.84 -7.30
CA LYS A 53 47.40 13.04 -7.11
C LYS A 53 47.06 14.12 -8.12
N VAL A 54 46.76 13.73 -9.36
CA VAL A 54 46.38 14.65 -10.45
C VAL A 54 45.02 15.26 -10.17
N THR A 55 44.01 14.45 -9.84
CA THR A 55 42.68 14.91 -9.44
C THR A 55 42.74 15.86 -8.25
N ARG A 56 43.57 15.57 -7.23
CA ARG A 56 43.76 16.48 -6.08
C ARG A 56 44.41 17.81 -6.44
N ARG A 57 45.29 17.84 -7.44
CA ARG A 57 45.90 19.08 -7.92
C ARG A 57 44.88 19.90 -8.73
N LEU A 58 44.18 19.27 -9.67
CA LEU A 58 43.16 19.94 -10.49
C LEU A 58 42.02 20.50 -9.64
N LEU A 59 41.55 19.74 -8.64
CA LEU A 59 40.56 20.26 -7.69
C LEU A 59 41.10 21.45 -6.90
N ARG A 60 42.37 21.42 -6.48
CA ARG A 60 43.00 22.55 -5.77
C ARG A 60 43.09 23.79 -6.64
N ASP A 61 43.49 23.64 -7.91
CA ASP A 61 43.72 24.77 -8.80
C ASP A 61 42.39 25.36 -9.31
N HIS A 62 41.32 24.57 -9.37
CA HIS A 62 39.99 25.00 -9.81
C HIS A 62 39.13 25.58 -8.65
N MET A 63 39.44 25.23 -7.40
CA MET A 63 38.74 25.76 -6.23
C MET A 63 39.45 27.02 -5.71
N ASP A 64 38.70 28.10 -5.49
CA ASP A 64 39.18 29.45 -5.13
C ASP A 64 39.67 29.60 -3.67
N GLY A 65 39.60 28.53 -2.87
CA GLY A 65 40.04 28.54 -1.48
C GLY A 65 38.92 28.86 -0.47
N ASP A 66 37.78 29.36 -0.96
CA ASP A 66 36.58 29.64 -0.16
C ASP A 66 35.57 28.50 -0.40
N PHE A 67 35.82 27.36 0.23
CA PHE A 67 34.91 26.22 0.18
C PHE A 67 34.34 25.96 1.57
N GLU A 68 33.02 25.97 1.68
CA GLU A 68 32.34 25.31 2.77
C GLU A 68 32.20 23.83 2.42
N THR A 69 33.12 23.01 2.93
CA THR A 69 32.96 21.56 2.83
C THR A 69 33.13 20.88 4.18
N PHE A 70 32.23 19.90 4.40
CA PHE A 70 32.24 18.83 5.39
C PHE A 70 32.98 19.10 6.72
N PRO A 71 32.26 19.05 7.85
CA PRO A 71 32.78 18.35 9.01
C PRO A 71 33.10 16.92 8.61
N SER A 72 34.39 16.59 8.59
CA SER A 72 34.99 15.30 8.18
C SER A 72 34.55 14.09 9.05
N ARG A 73 33.36 14.11 9.66
CA ARG A 73 32.79 13.00 10.44
C ARG A 73 31.26 12.82 10.32
N SER A 74 30.56 13.58 9.48
CA SER A 74 29.08 13.62 9.49
C SER A 74 28.38 12.40 8.85
N LYS A 75 29.02 11.61 7.97
CA LYS A 75 28.36 10.41 7.41
C LYS A 75 28.10 9.31 8.44
N ASP A 76 28.89 9.24 9.52
CA ASP A 76 28.77 8.19 10.54
C ASP A 76 28.10 8.66 11.84
N HIS A 77 27.98 9.97 12.07
CA HIS A 77 27.37 10.55 13.27
C HIS A 77 26.52 11.79 12.93
N PRO A 78 25.27 11.64 12.46
CA PRO A 78 24.36 12.78 12.23
C PRO A 78 23.77 13.33 13.55
N TYR A 79 24.22 12.81 14.69
CA TYR A 79 23.78 13.16 16.03
C TYR A 79 24.95 13.78 16.80
N GLY A 80 24.70 14.89 17.50
CA GLY A 80 25.67 15.50 18.39
C GLY A 80 25.07 15.93 19.72
N VAL A 81 25.94 16.17 20.70
CA VAL A 81 25.57 16.67 22.03
C VAL A 81 25.91 18.15 22.11
N PHE A 82 24.98 18.94 22.64
CA PHE A 82 25.22 20.35 22.93
C PHE A 82 24.90 20.64 24.39
N ALA A 83 25.68 21.55 24.97
CA ALA A 83 25.30 22.23 26.20
C ALA A 83 24.60 23.54 25.83
N LEU A 84 23.57 23.90 26.59
CA LEU A 84 22.89 25.18 26.44
C LEU A 84 22.80 25.86 27.80
N GLY A 85 22.95 27.18 27.80
CA GLY A 85 22.77 27.99 28.98
C GLY A 85 22.22 29.35 28.61
N GLY A 86 21.52 29.99 29.54
CA GLY A 86 20.96 31.29 29.23
C GLY A 86 20.16 31.89 30.37
N VAL A 87 19.52 33.01 30.03
CA VAL A 87 18.68 33.77 30.94
C VAL A 87 17.34 34.00 30.26
N ASP A 88 16.26 33.68 30.97
CA ASP A 88 14.89 33.92 30.52
C ASP A 88 14.26 35.00 31.39
N PHE A 89 13.79 36.08 30.76
CA PHE A 89 13.05 37.15 31.39
C PHE A 89 11.56 36.88 31.20
N VAL A 90 10.88 36.54 32.29
CA VAL A 90 9.48 36.13 32.29
C VAL A 90 8.60 37.27 32.80
N HIS A 91 7.60 37.64 32.02
CA HIS A 91 6.55 38.59 32.40
C HIS A 91 5.19 37.90 32.46
N HIS A 92 4.61 37.88 33.65
CA HIS A 92 3.29 37.30 33.89
C HIS A 92 2.17 38.22 33.36
N LEU A 93 1.71 37.94 32.14
CA LEU A 93 0.59 38.65 31.52
C LEU A 93 -0.71 38.35 32.27
N THR A 94 -1.00 37.07 32.50
CA THR A 94 -2.16 36.59 33.27
C THR A 94 -1.76 35.45 34.22
N ARG A 95 -2.72 34.88 34.99
CA ARG A 95 -2.44 33.69 35.84
C ARG A 95 -2.08 32.42 35.06
N ARG A 96 -2.31 32.40 33.74
CA ARG A 96 -2.04 31.26 32.87
C ARG A 96 -1.08 31.57 31.74
N VAL A 97 -0.93 32.84 31.35
CA VAL A 97 -0.12 33.26 30.21
C VAL A 97 1.11 34.00 30.72
N ASP A 98 2.28 33.52 30.32
CA ASP A 98 3.56 34.19 30.56
C ASP A 98 4.19 34.59 29.23
N LEU A 99 4.80 35.77 29.18
CA LEU A 99 5.65 36.24 28.08
C LEU A 99 7.11 36.00 28.46
N HIS A 100 7.90 35.49 27.53
CA HIS A 100 9.30 35.11 27.70
C HIS A 100 10.15 35.92 26.73
N LEU A 101 11.18 36.60 27.24
CA LEU A 101 12.30 37.10 26.45
C LEU A 101 13.54 36.33 26.86
N ARG A 102 14.00 35.43 26.00
CA ARG A 102 15.05 34.48 26.32
C ARG A 102 16.30 34.77 25.51
N TYR A 103 17.42 34.89 26.22
CA TYR A 103 18.75 34.79 25.63
C TYR A 103 19.33 33.42 25.94
N GLN A 104 19.72 32.70 24.89
CA GLN A 104 20.27 31.35 24.97
C GLN A 104 21.61 31.30 24.22
N TYR A 105 22.57 30.63 24.83
CA TYR A 105 23.87 30.34 24.27
C TYR A 105 24.02 28.82 24.17
N ILE A 106 24.36 28.35 22.97
CA ILE A 106 24.51 26.92 22.67
C ILE A 106 25.98 26.65 22.36
N LEU A 107 26.56 25.74 23.13
CA LEU A 107 27.91 25.25 23.02
C LEU A 107 27.90 23.82 22.48
N PRO A 108 28.34 23.61 21.23
CA PRO A 108 28.61 22.28 20.74
C PRO A 108 29.80 21.64 21.49
N SER A 109 29.68 20.34 21.77
CA SER A 109 30.63 19.61 22.61
C SER A 109 31.82 19.00 21.81
N GLY A 110 31.78 18.99 20.47
CA GLY A 110 32.83 18.41 19.64
C GLY A 110 33.99 19.36 19.32
N LYS A 111 35.19 18.79 19.18
CA LYS A 111 36.43 19.50 18.78
C LYS A 111 36.48 19.86 17.27
N THR A 112 35.42 19.53 16.53
CA THR A 112 35.37 19.59 15.05
C THR A 112 34.01 20.05 14.54
N ASP A 113 33.20 20.69 15.37
CA ASP A 113 31.83 21.03 15.01
C ASP A 113 31.80 22.51 14.58
N ASP A 114 31.99 22.75 13.30
CA ASP A 114 31.72 24.02 12.60
C ASP A 114 30.28 23.95 12.05
N PHE A 115 29.40 24.79 12.58
CA PHE A 115 27.99 24.72 12.20
C PHE A 115 27.66 25.64 11.02
N LEU A 116 28.48 26.67 10.80
CA LEU A 116 28.14 27.77 9.92
C LEU A 116 29.24 28.13 8.91
N ASP A 117 30.54 27.90 9.19
CA ASP A 117 31.64 28.40 8.33
C ASP A 117 32.50 27.32 7.63
N GLY A 118 32.31 26.04 7.94
CA GLY A 118 32.95 24.93 7.23
C GLY A 118 34.48 24.78 7.42
N PHE A 119 35.05 23.69 6.90
CA PHE A 119 36.48 23.39 7.07
C PHE A 119 37.32 23.92 5.90
N GLN A 120 38.47 24.55 6.20
CA GLN A 120 39.50 24.87 5.22
C GLN A 120 40.50 23.71 5.02
N TYR A 121 40.68 23.31 3.76
CA TYR A 121 41.68 22.40 3.22
C TYR A 121 43.05 23.08 3.11
N THR A 122 44.04 22.53 3.80
CA THR A 122 45.43 22.97 3.73
C THR A 122 46.34 21.81 3.31
N ALA A 123 47.59 22.11 2.92
CA ALA A 123 48.58 21.10 2.52
C ALA A 123 48.88 20.05 3.61
N SER A 124 48.58 20.36 4.88
CA SER A 124 48.74 19.50 6.06
C SER A 124 47.45 18.80 6.52
N GLY A 125 46.31 19.00 5.84
CA GLY A 125 45.00 18.44 6.20
C GLY A 125 43.91 19.50 6.40
N PHE A 126 42.80 19.11 7.02
CA PHE A 126 41.69 19.99 7.35
C PHE A 126 42.01 20.84 8.59
N ARG A 127 41.72 22.14 8.54
CA ARG A 127 41.85 23.04 9.68
C ARG A 127 40.54 23.84 9.82
N SER A 128 39.84 23.65 10.92
CA SER A 128 38.78 24.58 11.35
C SER A 128 39.47 25.71 12.13
N LEU A 129 39.18 26.96 11.75
CA LEU A 129 39.79 28.15 12.34
C LEU A 129 38.93 28.77 13.46
N HIS A 130 37.64 28.45 13.52
CA HIS A 130 36.71 29.02 14.49
C HIS A 130 35.83 27.95 15.14
N ARG A 131 35.52 28.16 16.41
CA ARG A 131 34.47 27.42 17.11
C ARG A 131 33.21 28.27 16.98
N ASP A 132 32.22 27.77 16.26
CA ASP A 132 30.94 28.47 16.11
C ASP A 132 30.12 28.33 17.37
N ASP A 133 30.05 29.40 18.15
CA ASP A 133 29.11 29.48 19.24
C ASP A 133 27.79 30.10 18.76
N ILE A 134 26.66 29.46 19.04
CA ILE A 134 25.35 29.93 18.58
C ILE A 134 24.69 30.75 19.69
N HIS A 135 24.41 32.02 19.37
CA HIS A 135 23.65 32.93 20.20
C HIS A 135 22.22 33.06 19.67
N TYR A 136 21.24 32.81 20.51
CA TYR A 136 19.83 32.84 20.16
C TYR A 136 19.07 33.78 21.09
N VAL A 137 18.41 34.79 20.53
CA VAL A 137 17.46 35.65 21.25
C VAL A 137 16.07 35.31 20.76
N SER A 138 15.15 34.94 21.65
CA SER A 138 13.76 34.65 21.29
C SER A 138 12.75 35.35 22.17
N LEU A 139 11.61 35.66 21.56
CA LEU A 139 10.40 36.14 22.22
C LEU A 139 9.33 35.05 22.10
N GLY A 140 8.79 34.59 23.23
CA GLY A 140 7.81 33.50 23.27
C GLY A 140 6.72 33.72 24.29
N PHE A 141 5.65 32.92 24.24
CA PHE A 141 4.59 32.89 25.25
C PHE A 141 4.36 31.46 25.73
N SER A 142 4.07 31.28 27.01
CA SER A 142 3.68 29.98 27.57
C SER A 142 2.29 30.06 28.18
N TYR A 143 1.50 28.99 28.01
CA TYR A 143 0.16 28.87 28.58
C TYR A 143 0.07 27.66 29.52
N ARG A 144 -0.25 27.91 30.79
CA ARG A 144 -0.34 26.89 31.84
C ARG A 144 -1.75 26.27 31.86
N PHE A 145 -1.87 25.02 31.39
CA PHE A 145 -3.11 24.25 31.44
C PHE A 145 -3.37 23.64 32.82
N GLY A 146 -3.91 24.44 33.76
CA GLY A 146 -4.49 23.97 35.02
C GLY A 146 -3.53 23.23 35.99
N ARG A 147 -4.02 22.93 37.20
CA ARG A 147 -3.38 21.92 38.06
C ARG A 147 -3.98 20.57 37.67
N VAL A 148 -3.15 19.63 37.24
CA VAL A 148 -3.54 18.22 37.33
C VAL A 148 -3.68 17.94 38.82
N ALA A 149 -4.91 17.73 39.29
CA ALA A 149 -5.12 17.09 40.56
C ALA A 149 -4.48 15.70 40.43
N ILE A 150 -3.32 15.51 41.06
CA ILE A 150 -2.73 14.19 41.18
C ILE A 150 -3.74 13.41 42.01
N ALA A 151 -4.53 12.56 41.36
CA ALA A 151 -5.43 11.66 42.06
C ALA A 151 -4.58 10.85 43.04
N ASP A 152 -5.04 10.76 44.29
CA ASP A 152 -4.41 10.00 45.36
C ASP A 152 -3.89 8.64 44.82
N PRO A 153 -2.62 8.27 45.08
CA PRO A 153 -2.07 6.98 44.65
C PRO A 153 -2.90 5.79 45.15
N ILE A 154 -3.62 5.99 46.26
CA ILE A 154 -4.51 4.99 46.87
C ILE A 154 -5.81 4.83 46.06
N ALA A 155 -6.34 5.90 45.44
CA ALA A 155 -7.56 5.82 44.63
C ALA A 155 -7.33 5.09 43.29
N ASN A 156 -6.13 5.22 42.70
CA ASN A 156 -5.78 4.49 41.48
C ASN A 156 -5.49 3.00 41.71
N ALA A 157 -4.99 2.61 42.88
CA ALA A 157 -4.86 1.20 43.24
C ALA A 157 -6.23 0.51 43.40
N VAL A 158 -7.25 1.23 43.88
CA VAL A 158 -8.63 0.72 43.97
C VAL A 158 -9.31 0.67 42.59
N LYS A 159 -8.99 1.61 41.69
CA LYS A 159 -9.55 1.64 40.33
C LYS A 159 -9.07 0.47 39.45
N PHE A 160 -7.88 -0.05 39.69
CA PHE A 160 -7.34 -1.23 39.00
C PHE A 160 -7.99 -2.55 39.46
N GLN A 161 -8.63 -2.58 40.64
CA GLN A 161 -9.33 -3.78 41.15
C GLN A 161 -10.77 -3.93 40.66
N LEU A 162 -11.29 -2.92 39.96
CA LEU A 162 -12.67 -2.80 39.47
C LEU A 162 -12.73 -2.47 37.96
N ALA A 163 -11.62 -2.65 37.25
CA ALA A 163 -11.60 -2.51 35.80
C ALA A 163 -12.29 -3.72 35.15
N ASP A 164 -13.08 -3.42 34.13
CA ASP A 164 -13.77 -4.35 33.22
C ASP A 164 -13.58 -3.72 31.84
N SER A 165 -12.55 -4.20 31.14
CA SER A 165 -11.93 -3.57 29.98
C SER A 165 -12.71 -3.82 28.69
N ASP A 166 -13.37 -4.96 28.55
CA ASP A 166 -14.24 -5.30 27.42
C ASP A 166 -15.74 -5.18 27.72
N ARG A 167 -16.10 -4.95 28.98
CA ARG A 167 -17.45 -4.63 29.44
C ARG A 167 -18.41 -5.81 29.33
N ASP A 168 -17.93 -7.03 29.51
CA ASP A 168 -18.77 -8.22 29.58
C ASP A 168 -19.42 -8.45 30.96
N GLY A 169 -19.04 -7.64 31.96
CA GLY A 169 -19.54 -7.70 33.33
C GLY A 169 -18.66 -8.51 34.27
N ILE A 170 -17.55 -9.07 33.79
CA ILE A 170 -16.52 -9.76 34.56
C ILE A 170 -15.35 -8.79 34.72
N LEU A 171 -14.85 -8.65 35.95
CA LEU A 171 -13.71 -7.77 36.20
C LEU A 171 -12.45 -8.38 35.58
N ASP A 172 -11.55 -7.56 35.01
CA ASP A 172 -10.29 -7.97 34.36
C ASP A 172 -9.45 -8.96 35.18
N LYS A 173 -9.54 -8.90 36.52
CA LYS A 173 -8.84 -9.81 37.44
C LYS A 173 -9.39 -11.24 37.47
N ASN A 174 -10.64 -11.40 37.08
CA ASN A 174 -11.43 -12.64 37.09
C ASN A 174 -11.77 -13.09 35.65
N ASP A 175 -11.35 -12.32 34.66
CA ASP A 175 -11.57 -12.55 33.24
C ASP A 175 -10.33 -13.21 32.63
N GLN A 176 -10.52 -14.33 31.93
CA GLN A 176 -9.47 -15.04 31.19
C GLN A 176 -9.14 -14.37 29.86
N CYS A 177 -10.05 -13.55 29.32
CA CYS A 177 -9.92 -12.81 28.08
C CYS A 177 -10.27 -11.31 28.26
N PRO A 178 -9.53 -10.52 29.06
CA PRO A 178 -9.89 -9.14 29.49
C PRO A 178 -10.14 -8.08 28.40
N PHE A 179 -9.98 -8.44 27.12
CA PHE A 179 -10.13 -7.54 25.99
C PHE A 179 -11.08 -8.08 24.92
N MET A 180 -11.77 -9.20 25.18
CA MET A 180 -12.68 -9.86 24.26
C MET A 180 -13.91 -10.34 25.05
N PRO A 181 -15.06 -9.70 24.89
CA PRO A 181 -16.19 -9.94 25.79
C PRO A 181 -16.67 -11.39 25.68
N GLY A 182 -16.88 -12.03 26.83
CA GLY A 182 -17.36 -13.40 26.91
C GLY A 182 -18.38 -13.64 28.03
N PRO A 183 -19.10 -14.77 27.98
CA PRO A 183 -20.00 -15.13 29.05
C PRO A 183 -19.25 -15.57 30.34
N ALA A 184 -19.95 -15.55 31.47
CA ALA A 184 -19.39 -15.97 32.76
C ALA A 184 -19.02 -17.46 32.79
N GLU A 185 -19.73 -18.27 32.01
CA GLU A 185 -19.53 -19.70 31.85
C GLU A 185 -18.14 -20.05 31.28
N THR A 186 -17.59 -19.17 30.44
CA THR A 186 -16.26 -19.29 29.82
C THR A 186 -15.22 -18.37 30.48
N ALA A 187 -15.53 -17.87 31.69
CA ALA A 187 -14.69 -16.93 32.43
C ALA A 187 -14.27 -15.71 31.61
N GLY A 188 -15.21 -15.14 30.83
CA GLY A 188 -15.00 -13.92 30.05
C GLY A 188 -14.39 -14.12 28.67
N CYS A 189 -14.13 -15.36 28.26
CA CYS A 189 -13.72 -15.64 26.89
C CYS A 189 -14.91 -15.89 25.95
N PRO A 190 -14.86 -15.44 24.69
CA PRO A 190 -15.84 -15.89 23.71
C PRO A 190 -15.75 -17.41 23.53
N TRP A 191 -16.88 -18.07 23.30
CA TRP A 191 -16.89 -19.49 22.98
C TRP A 191 -16.12 -19.76 21.68
N GLY A 192 -15.46 -20.93 21.63
CA GLY A 192 -14.75 -21.40 20.44
C GLY A 192 -15.69 -21.97 19.37
N ASP A 193 -15.06 -22.33 18.27
CA ASP A 193 -15.60 -23.11 17.15
C ASP A 193 -14.48 -24.08 16.74
N ARG A 194 -14.53 -25.30 17.32
CA ARG A 194 -13.44 -26.27 17.30
C ARG A 194 -13.24 -26.91 15.93
N ASP A 195 -14.32 -27.20 15.21
CA ASP A 195 -14.30 -27.85 13.91
C ASP A 195 -14.42 -26.87 12.73
N ARG A 196 -14.70 -25.59 13.03
CA ARG A 196 -14.71 -24.46 12.08
C ARG A 196 -15.86 -24.53 11.09
N ASP A 197 -17.00 -25.06 11.50
CA ASP A 197 -18.21 -25.09 10.68
C ASP A 197 -19.04 -23.77 10.77
N GLY A 198 -18.63 -22.85 11.65
CA GLY A 198 -19.28 -21.56 11.87
C GLY A 198 -20.35 -21.59 12.96
N ILE A 199 -20.52 -22.72 13.66
CA ILE A 199 -21.38 -22.90 14.82
C ILE A 199 -20.51 -22.95 16.06
N ARG A 200 -21.03 -22.38 17.14
CA ARG A 200 -20.28 -22.18 18.37
C ARG A 200 -20.37 -23.44 19.23
N ASP A 201 -19.26 -23.84 19.86
CA ASP A 201 -19.13 -25.11 20.60
C ASP A 201 -20.23 -25.38 21.66
N ASP A 202 -20.88 -24.34 22.18
CA ASP A 202 -21.96 -24.44 23.19
C ASP A 202 -23.35 -24.75 22.58
N VAL A 203 -23.53 -24.46 21.29
CA VAL A 203 -24.77 -24.72 20.54
C VAL A 203 -24.58 -25.76 19.44
N ASP A 204 -23.35 -26.22 19.24
CA ASP A 204 -22.99 -27.31 18.35
C ASP A 204 -23.24 -28.67 19.02
N GLN A 205 -24.02 -29.53 18.37
CA GLN A 205 -24.29 -30.89 18.82
C GLN A 205 -23.14 -31.85 18.50
N CYS A 206 -22.28 -31.50 17.55
CA CYS A 206 -21.10 -32.26 17.14
C CYS A 206 -19.83 -31.38 17.10
N PRO A 207 -19.35 -30.81 18.23
CA PRO A 207 -18.29 -29.79 18.27
C PRO A 207 -16.90 -30.18 17.74
N ASP A 208 -16.72 -31.42 17.29
CA ASP A 208 -15.46 -31.95 16.79
C ASP A 208 -15.60 -32.45 15.33
N ILE A 209 -16.78 -32.32 14.71
CA ILE A 209 -17.09 -32.81 13.36
C ILE A 209 -17.95 -31.78 12.63
N PRO A 210 -17.42 -31.15 11.57
CA PRO A 210 -18.08 -30.02 10.95
C PRO A 210 -19.44 -30.42 10.34
N GLY A 211 -20.46 -29.63 10.63
CA GLY A 211 -21.81 -29.85 10.15
C GLY A 211 -22.43 -28.61 9.54
N THR A 212 -23.76 -28.55 9.62
CA THR A 212 -24.54 -27.42 9.12
C THR A 212 -25.49 -26.92 10.19
N ALA A 213 -25.91 -25.66 10.09
CA ALA A 213 -26.88 -25.09 11.03
C ALA A 213 -28.24 -25.83 11.00
N LEU A 214 -28.60 -26.46 9.88
CA LEU A 214 -29.82 -27.26 9.73
C LEU A 214 -29.79 -28.53 10.58
N SER A 215 -28.61 -29.08 10.82
CA SER A 215 -28.38 -30.30 11.60
C SER A 215 -27.79 -30.01 12.99
N GLY A 216 -27.84 -28.76 13.44
CA GLY A 216 -27.30 -28.36 14.75
C GLY A 216 -25.80 -28.57 14.88
N GLY A 217 -25.05 -28.42 13.79
CA GLY A 217 -23.58 -28.61 13.76
C GLY A 217 -23.11 -30.04 13.54
N CYS A 218 -24.02 -31.00 13.36
CA CYS A 218 -23.65 -32.34 12.95
C CYS A 218 -23.61 -32.52 11.44
N PRO A 219 -22.78 -33.42 10.88
CA PRO A 219 -22.85 -33.77 9.47
C PRO A 219 -24.21 -34.42 9.15
N LEU A 220 -24.76 -34.11 7.99
CA LEU A 220 -25.92 -34.83 7.47
C LEU A 220 -25.44 -36.20 6.97
N LEU A 221 -26.05 -37.26 7.49
CA LEU A 221 -25.79 -38.63 7.05
C LEU A 221 -26.68 -38.96 5.85
N ASP A 222 -26.15 -39.76 4.94
CA ASP A 222 -26.83 -40.38 3.80
C ASP A 222 -26.44 -41.86 3.86
N SER A 223 -27.31 -42.65 4.47
CA SER A 223 -27.03 -44.03 4.88
C SER A 223 -27.06 -45.02 3.72
N ASP A 224 -27.74 -44.71 2.62
CA ASP A 224 -27.83 -45.55 1.43
C ASP A 224 -27.19 -44.95 0.17
N TYR A 225 -26.63 -43.73 0.29
CA TYR A 225 -25.82 -43.03 -0.70
C TYR A 225 -26.60 -42.68 -1.98
N ASP A 226 -27.88 -42.38 -1.87
CA ASP A 226 -28.72 -41.97 -3.00
C ASP A 226 -28.68 -40.45 -3.30
N GLY A 227 -28.00 -39.68 -2.45
CA GLY A 227 -27.85 -38.23 -2.56
C GLY A 227 -28.90 -37.42 -1.78
N ILE A 228 -29.78 -38.08 -1.02
CA ILE A 228 -30.78 -37.49 -0.14
C ILE A 228 -30.39 -37.83 1.29
N THR A 229 -30.33 -36.82 2.16
CA THR A 229 -29.86 -37.04 3.53
C THR A 229 -30.95 -37.70 4.39
N ASP A 230 -30.57 -38.57 5.32
CA ASP A 230 -31.46 -39.43 6.13
C ASP A 230 -32.61 -38.68 6.84
N ASN A 231 -32.43 -37.38 7.10
CA ASN A 231 -33.43 -36.52 7.73
C ASN A 231 -34.57 -36.08 6.79
N ILE A 232 -34.36 -36.17 5.48
CA ILE A 232 -35.33 -35.85 4.43
C ILE A 232 -35.58 -37.03 3.48
N ASP A 233 -34.85 -38.13 3.66
CA ASP A 233 -35.12 -39.40 3.00
C ASP A 233 -36.22 -40.19 3.74
N ARG A 234 -37.24 -40.60 2.99
CA ARG A 234 -38.35 -41.40 3.49
C ARG A 234 -38.00 -42.88 3.63
N CYS A 235 -36.97 -43.34 2.92
CA CYS A 235 -36.44 -44.69 2.96
C CYS A 235 -34.91 -44.73 3.19
N PRO A 236 -34.35 -44.24 4.33
CA PRO A 236 -32.89 -44.07 4.59
C PRO A 236 -31.97 -45.31 4.52
N GLY A 237 -32.48 -46.47 4.12
CA GLY A 237 -31.68 -47.69 3.97
C GLY A 237 -31.90 -48.36 2.62
N LEU A 238 -32.59 -47.71 1.68
CA LEU A 238 -32.94 -48.22 0.37
C LEU A 238 -32.87 -47.07 -0.64
N PRO A 239 -31.87 -47.05 -1.53
CA PRO A 239 -31.63 -45.89 -2.39
C PRO A 239 -32.80 -45.65 -3.35
N GLY A 240 -33.19 -44.39 -3.51
CA GLY A 240 -34.27 -43.96 -4.39
C GLY A 240 -34.04 -42.60 -5.04
N PRO A 241 -34.82 -42.25 -6.08
CA PRO A 241 -34.72 -40.92 -6.68
C PRO A 241 -35.39 -39.86 -5.81
N LEU A 242 -34.94 -38.61 -5.93
CA LEU A 242 -35.58 -37.44 -5.30
C LEU A 242 -37.07 -37.32 -5.66
N LEU A 243 -37.46 -37.77 -6.86
CA LEU A 243 -38.86 -37.79 -7.32
C LEU A 243 -39.77 -38.63 -6.41
N ASN A 244 -39.21 -39.62 -5.71
CA ASN A 244 -39.93 -40.48 -4.78
C ASN A 244 -39.39 -40.37 -3.35
N GLU A 245 -38.88 -39.20 -2.98
CA GLU A 245 -38.46 -38.88 -1.61
C GLU A 245 -37.44 -39.89 -1.04
N GLY A 246 -36.52 -40.39 -1.89
CA GLY A 246 -35.49 -41.37 -1.52
C GLY A 246 -35.97 -42.81 -1.43
N CYS A 247 -37.24 -43.10 -1.77
CA CYS A 247 -37.72 -44.48 -1.84
C CYS A 247 -37.57 -45.11 -3.23
N PRO A 248 -37.29 -46.41 -3.33
CA PRO A 248 -37.22 -47.12 -4.61
C PRO A 248 -38.58 -47.11 -5.34
N LEU A 249 -38.54 -46.85 -6.65
CA LEU A 249 -39.74 -46.88 -7.50
C LEU A 249 -40.21 -48.32 -7.71
N ALA A 250 -41.49 -48.59 -7.47
CA ALA A 250 -42.09 -49.93 -7.58
C ALA A 250 -42.23 -50.43 -9.03
N ASP A 251 -42.08 -49.56 -10.03
CA ASP A 251 -42.28 -49.90 -11.44
C ASP A 251 -41.34 -49.07 -12.34
N SER A 252 -40.48 -49.76 -13.09
CA SER A 252 -39.52 -49.18 -14.05
C SER A 252 -40.17 -48.41 -15.20
N SER A 253 -41.50 -48.47 -15.31
CA SER A 253 -42.29 -47.79 -16.34
C SER A 253 -42.43 -46.28 -16.13
N GLN A 254 -42.20 -45.75 -14.92
CA GLN A 254 -42.23 -44.29 -14.64
C GLN A 254 -40.90 -43.58 -14.95
N VAL A 255 -39.81 -44.33 -15.12
CA VAL A 255 -38.50 -43.78 -15.50
C VAL A 255 -38.50 -43.31 -16.96
N ILE A 256 -39.23 -44.03 -17.84
CA ILE A 256 -39.24 -43.75 -19.28
C ILE A 256 -40.11 -42.53 -19.64
N GLN A 257 -41.18 -42.25 -18.88
CA GLN A 257 -41.97 -41.03 -19.07
C GLN A 257 -41.26 -39.74 -18.60
N SER A 258 -40.13 -39.87 -17.90
CA SER A 258 -39.35 -38.73 -17.40
C SER A 258 -38.15 -38.37 -18.27
N LEU A 259 -37.74 -39.23 -19.22
CA LEU A 259 -36.60 -38.99 -20.12
C LEU A 259 -36.99 -38.24 -21.40
N GLU A 260 -38.26 -38.31 -21.83
CA GLU A 260 -38.79 -37.46 -22.91
C GLU A 260 -38.99 -35.99 -22.45
N ALA A 261 -38.88 -35.72 -21.14
CA ALA A 261 -38.92 -34.37 -20.56
C ALA A 261 -37.54 -33.70 -20.46
N ILE A 262 -36.47 -34.38 -20.90
CA ILE A 262 -35.10 -33.86 -20.97
C ILE A 262 -34.66 -33.75 -22.45
N ALA A 263 -35.59 -33.45 -23.34
CA ALA A 263 -35.22 -32.99 -24.67
C ALA A 263 -34.40 -31.69 -24.48
N ASP A 264 -33.24 -31.63 -25.10
CA ASP A 264 -32.29 -30.51 -25.10
C ASP A 264 -31.80 -30.44 -26.54
N ALA A 265 -32.58 -29.77 -27.38
CA ALA A 265 -32.46 -29.85 -28.84
C ALA A 265 -31.19 -29.17 -29.36
N ASP A 266 -30.71 -28.13 -28.68
CA ASP A 266 -29.48 -27.41 -29.01
C ASP A 266 -28.25 -27.84 -28.18
N HIS A 267 -28.45 -28.73 -27.21
CA HIS A 267 -27.42 -29.38 -26.39
C HIS A 267 -26.62 -28.39 -25.53
N ASP A 268 -27.25 -27.33 -25.04
CA ASP A 268 -26.61 -26.32 -24.18
C ASP A 268 -26.62 -26.68 -22.68
N GLY A 269 -27.32 -27.76 -22.32
CA GLY A 269 -27.48 -28.24 -20.94
C GLY A 269 -28.74 -27.72 -20.23
N VAL A 270 -29.60 -26.97 -20.92
CA VAL A 270 -30.92 -26.50 -20.48
C VAL A 270 -31.99 -27.29 -21.23
N PRO A 271 -32.84 -28.07 -20.54
CA PRO A 271 -33.91 -28.81 -21.22
C PRO A 271 -34.92 -27.89 -21.92
N ASP A 272 -35.41 -28.28 -23.10
CA ASP A 272 -36.41 -27.60 -23.95
C ASP A 272 -37.65 -27.13 -23.18
N ALA A 273 -38.03 -27.85 -22.12
CA ALA A 273 -39.16 -27.51 -21.26
C ALA A 273 -38.96 -26.22 -20.45
N ILE A 274 -37.71 -25.85 -20.18
CA ILE A 274 -37.30 -24.65 -19.44
C ILE A 274 -36.39 -23.73 -20.26
N ASP A 275 -36.15 -24.07 -21.53
CA ASP A 275 -35.42 -23.26 -22.51
C ASP A 275 -36.36 -22.29 -23.24
N GLN A 276 -36.02 -21.00 -23.24
CA GLN A 276 -36.74 -19.95 -23.96
C GLN A 276 -36.35 -19.87 -25.44
N CYS A 277 -35.22 -20.45 -25.83
CA CYS A 277 -34.69 -20.53 -27.18
C CYS A 277 -34.26 -21.97 -27.54
N PRO A 278 -35.16 -22.97 -27.57
CA PRO A 278 -34.81 -24.40 -27.59
C PRO A 278 -33.98 -24.90 -28.80
N ASP A 279 -33.81 -24.08 -29.83
CA ASP A 279 -33.05 -24.42 -31.04
C ASP A 279 -31.70 -23.68 -31.12
N ILE A 280 -31.33 -22.87 -30.12
CA ILE A 280 -30.16 -22.00 -30.14
C ILE A 280 -29.46 -21.99 -28.78
N ALA A 281 -28.33 -22.69 -28.71
CA ALA A 281 -27.58 -22.86 -27.47
C ALA A 281 -27.31 -21.54 -26.72
N GLY A 282 -27.70 -21.50 -25.46
CA GLY A 282 -27.55 -20.40 -24.54
C GLY A 282 -26.94 -20.81 -23.20
N SER A 283 -27.38 -20.15 -22.13
CA SER A 283 -26.91 -20.47 -20.78
C SER A 283 -28.10 -20.59 -19.84
N ASP A 284 -27.97 -21.43 -18.82
CA ASP A 284 -28.93 -21.57 -17.72
C ASP A 284 -29.32 -20.23 -17.07
N ARG A 285 -28.36 -19.29 -16.99
CA ARG A 285 -28.57 -17.92 -16.46
C ARG A 285 -29.44 -17.03 -17.33
N ASN A 286 -29.59 -17.36 -18.60
CA ASN A 286 -30.39 -16.62 -19.56
C ASN A 286 -31.50 -17.50 -20.15
N ASN A 287 -31.98 -18.47 -19.36
CA ASN A 287 -33.06 -19.40 -19.70
C ASN A 287 -32.85 -20.08 -21.07
N GLY A 288 -31.64 -20.59 -21.33
CA GLY A 288 -31.30 -21.29 -22.57
C GLY A 288 -31.21 -20.41 -23.82
N CYS A 289 -31.45 -19.10 -23.70
CA CYS A 289 -31.21 -18.17 -24.80
C CYS A 289 -29.73 -17.72 -24.85
N PRO A 290 -29.15 -17.57 -26.05
CA PRO A 290 -27.87 -16.92 -26.19
C PRO A 290 -27.97 -15.53 -25.57
N VAL A 291 -27.00 -15.18 -24.73
CA VAL A 291 -26.88 -13.80 -24.27
C VAL A 291 -26.66 -12.99 -25.53
N GLU A 292 -27.68 -12.24 -25.97
CA GLU A 292 -27.44 -11.19 -26.95
C GLU A 292 -26.29 -10.39 -26.36
N VAL A 293 -25.18 -10.36 -27.09
CA VAL A 293 -24.12 -9.40 -26.83
C VAL A 293 -24.72 -8.06 -27.22
N VAL A 294 -25.70 -7.60 -26.42
CA VAL A 294 -26.07 -6.20 -26.29
C VAL A 294 -24.73 -5.56 -26.13
N SER A 295 -24.34 -4.80 -27.15
CA SER A 295 -23.11 -4.05 -27.25
C SER A 295 -22.82 -3.45 -25.87
N THR A 296 -22.08 -4.19 -25.06
CA THR A 296 -21.46 -3.67 -23.88
C THR A 296 -20.42 -2.79 -24.52
N SER A 297 -20.57 -1.48 -24.33
CA SER A 297 -19.53 -0.54 -24.66
C SER A 297 -18.23 -1.16 -24.16
N GLN A 298 -17.41 -1.65 -25.11
CA GLN A 298 -16.18 -2.33 -24.79
C GLN A 298 -15.36 -1.33 -24.00
N ARG A 299 -15.17 -1.59 -22.71
CA ARG A 299 -14.61 -0.58 -21.80
C ARG A 299 -13.11 -0.49 -22.01
N TYR A 300 -12.64 0.70 -22.33
CA TYR A 300 -11.22 0.97 -22.54
C TYR A 300 -10.59 1.62 -21.31
N PHE A 301 -9.27 1.49 -21.20
CA PHE A 301 -8.52 2.32 -20.26
C PHE A 301 -8.67 3.81 -20.66
N PRO A 302 -8.89 4.74 -19.70
CA PRO A 302 -9.12 6.14 -20.04
C PRO A 302 -8.00 6.72 -20.88
N GLN A 303 -8.34 7.45 -21.94
CA GLN A 303 -7.36 8.15 -22.76
C GLN A 303 -6.67 9.27 -21.99
N VAL A 304 -7.37 9.91 -21.04
CA VAL A 304 -6.84 10.98 -20.18
C VAL A 304 -6.95 10.59 -18.70
N PRO A 305 -6.11 9.66 -18.23
CA PRO A 305 -6.12 9.24 -16.83
C PRO A 305 -5.58 10.36 -15.91
N PRO A 306 -6.02 10.43 -14.64
CA PRO A 306 -5.43 11.32 -13.64
C PRO A 306 -3.94 11.04 -13.46
N SER A 307 -3.20 12.09 -13.12
CA SER A 307 -1.74 11.99 -12.94
C SER A 307 -1.41 11.04 -11.79
N PRO A 308 -0.52 10.05 -12.00
CA PRO A 308 -0.10 9.15 -10.94
C PRO A 308 0.77 9.88 -9.92
N SER A 309 0.78 9.39 -8.68
CA SER A 309 1.66 9.88 -7.62
C SER A 309 3.13 9.63 -7.96
N VAL A 310 3.42 8.46 -8.53
CA VAL A 310 4.73 8.12 -9.08
C VAL A 310 4.58 7.17 -10.27
N LYS A 311 5.50 7.26 -11.23
CA LYS A 311 5.56 6.40 -12.42
C LYS A 311 6.99 5.95 -12.69
N MET A 312 7.16 4.78 -13.30
CA MET A 312 8.48 4.25 -13.65
C MET A 312 8.38 3.26 -14.81
N PRO A 313 9.33 3.27 -15.76
CA PRO A 313 9.44 2.18 -16.72
C PRO A 313 9.90 0.88 -16.06
N LEU A 314 9.29 -0.22 -16.48
CA LEU A 314 9.75 -1.54 -16.04
C LEU A 314 10.87 -2.02 -16.96
N PRO A 315 11.96 -2.56 -16.40
CA PRO A 315 13.06 -3.03 -17.23
C PRO A 315 12.64 -4.26 -18.05
N PRO A 316 12.99 -4.35 -19.34
CA PRO A 316 12.66 -5.51 -20.20
C PRO A 316 13.13 -6.84 -19.63
N SER A 317 14.13 -6.82 -18.74
CA SER A 317 14.61 -8.00 -18.04
C SER A 317 13.57 -8.71 -17.16
N LEU A 318 12.47 -8.05 -16.78
CA LEU A 318 11.34 -8.66 -16.05
C LEU A 318 10.37 -9.41 -16.98
N PHE A 319 10.49 -9.19 -18.28
CA PHE A 319 9.60 -9.71 -19.31
C PHE A 319 10.41 -10.43 -20.41
N ARG A 320 11.51 -11.10 -20.01
CA ARG A 320 12.32 -11.88 -20.94
C ARG A 320 11.51 -13.03 -21.53
N ASN A 321 11.81 -13.39 -22.78
CA ASN A 321 11.22 -14.52 -23.48
C ASN A 321 9.70 -14.43 -23.70
N LEU A 322 9.13 -13.22 -23.65
CA LEU A 322 7.72 -12.96 -23.97
C LEU A 322 7.61 -12.40 -25.39
N ASN A 323 6.76 -13.00 -26.21
CA ASN A 323 6.67 -12.71 -27.65
C ASN A 323 5.31 -12.12 -28.07
N THR A 324 4.28 -12.26 -27.24
CA THR A 324 2.93 -11.75 -27.49
C THR A 324 2.43 -10.89 -26.33
N LEU A 325 1.48 -9.98 -26.57
CA LEU A 325 0.83 -9.23 -25.49
C LEU A 325 0.15 -10.15 -24.47
N ASP A 326 -0.30 -11.33 -24.91
CA ASP A 326 -0.88 -12.33 -24.00
C ASP A 326 0.16 -12.94 -23.06
N ASP A 327 1.41 -13.11 -23.50
CA ASP A 327 2.51 -13.55 -22.63
C ASP A 327 2.77 -12.54 -21.50
N TYR A 328 2.77 -11.25 -21.81
CA TYR A 328 2.89 -10.18 -20.82
C TYR A 328 1.69 -10.20 -19.85
N ARG A 329 0.48 -10.37 -20.38
CA ARG A 329 -0.75 -10.49 -19.59
C ARG A 329 -0.67 -11.65 -18.62
N HIS A 330 -0.29 -12.83 -19.12
CA HIS A 330 -0.15 -14.04 -18.32
C HIS A 330 0.94 -13.90 -17.24
N ARG A 331 2.09 -13.29 -17.58
CA ARG A 331 3.18 -13.04 -16.63
C ARG A 331 2.75 -12.10 -15.49
N LEU A 332 2.09 -10.99 -15.82
CA LEU A 332 1.58 -10.06 -14.82
C LEU A 332 0.53 -10.74 -13.92
N LYS A 333 -0.39 -11.52 -14.50
CA LYS A 333 -1.38 -12.28 -13.72
C LYS A 333 -0.74 -13.20 -12.68
N LEU A 334 0.22 -14.02 -13.10
CA LEU A 334 0.95 -14.91 -12.19
C LEU A 334 1.69 -14.13 -11.11
N ALA A 335 2.36 -13.03 -11.51
CA ALA A 335 3.09 -12.21 -10.56
C ALA A 335 2.20 -11.58 -9.48
N LEU A 336 1.00 -11.13 -9.88
CA LEU A 336 0.00 -10.59 -8.98
C LEU A 336 -0.54 -11.65 -8.02
N LEU A 337 -0.92 -12.82 -8.54
CA LEU A 337 -1.45 -13.92 -7.72
C LEU A 337 -0.45 -14.38 -6.66
N GLU A 338 0.83 -14.57 -7.04
CA GLU A 338 1.89 -14.97 -6.12
C GLU A 338 2.29 -13.86 -5.13
N ALA A 339 2.05 -12.59 -5.48
CA ALA A 339 2.18 -11.44 -4.57
C ALA A 339 0.96 -11.24 -3.64
N GLY A 340 -0.10 -12.06 -3.80
CA GLY A 340 -1.32 -12.02 -3.00
C GLY A 340 -2.41 -11.08 -3.52
N TYR A 341 -2.30 -10.59 -4.76
CA TYR A 341 -3.33 -9.80 -5.44
C TYR A 341 -4.27 -10.73 -6.20
N HIS A 342 -5.39 -11.07 -5.57
CA HIS A 342 -6.39 -11.99 -6.14
C HIS A 342 -7.44 -11.28 -7.01
N THR A 343 -7.63 -9.97 -6.80
CA THR A 343 -8.54 -9.16 -7.61
C THR A 343 -7.76 -8.11 -8.40
N TYR A 344 -8.03 -8.03 -9.69
CA TYR A 344 -7.48 -7.02 -10.61
C TYR A 344 -8.39 -6.90 -11.83
N GLN A 345 -8.28 -5.79 -12.56
CA GLN A 345 -9.02 -5.55 -13.79
C GLN A 345 -8.05 -5.36 -14.95
N ILE A 346 -8.42 -5.87 -16.12
CA ILE A 346 -7.62 -5.71 -17.34
C ILE A 346 -8.47 -4.94 -18.34
N LEU A 347 -8.01 -3.75 -18.72
CA LEU A 347 -8.70 -2.89 -19.68
C LEU A 347 -7.84 -2.73 -20.93
N PRO A 348 -8.35 -3.02 -22.14
CA PRO A 348 -7.64 -2.73 -23.38
C PRO A 348 -7.47 -1.22 -23.57
N PHE A 349 -6.44 -0.80 -24.28
CA PHE A 349 -6.36 0.58 -24.77
C PHE A 349 -7.37 0.78 -25.89
N ALA A 350 -7.88 2.02 -26.04
CA ALA A 350 -8.76 2.36 -27.14
C ALA A 350 -8.12 1.98 -28.48
N PRO A 351 -8.86 1.33 -29.40
CA PRO A 351 -8.33 0.91 -30.68
C PRO A 351 -7.96 2.13 -31.52
N ASN A 352 -6.97 1.95 -32.40
CA ASN A 352 -6.65 2.95 -33.42
C ASN A 352 -7.73 3.01 -34.51
N GLU A 353 -7.56 3.90 -35.50
CA GLU A 353 -8.50 4.06 -36.63
C GLU A 353 -8.71 2.76 -37.44
N SER A 354 -7.76 1.81 -37.37
CA SER A 354 -7.86 0.47 -37.97
C SER A 354 -8.55 -0.57 -37.09
N GLY A 355 -9.06 -0.20 -35.91
CA GLY A 355 -9.77 -1.10 -35.00
C GLY A 355 -8.88 -2.00 -34.14
N GLU A 356 -7.56 -1.79 -34.16
CA GLU A 356 -6.59 -2.63 -33.44
C GLU A 356 -6.22 -1.99 -32.09
N SER A 357 -6.41 -2.71 -30.99
CA SER A 357 -5.93 -2.30 -29.66
C SER A 357 -4.49 -2.76 -29.49
N ARG A 358 -3.56 -1.80 -29.29
CA ARG A 358 -2.12 -2.06 -29.25
C ARG A 358 -1.55 -2.19 -27.83
N GLY A 359 -2.40 -2.43 -26.84
CA GLY A 359 -1.97 -2.58 -25.45
C GLY A 359 -3.12 -2.71 -24.45
N PHE A 360 -2.76 -2.85 -23.19
CA PHE A 360 -3.70 -2.99 -22.08
C PHE A 360 -3.14 -2.43 -20.78
N ALA A 361 -4.05 -2.07 -19.87
CA ALA A 361 -3.77 -1.74 -18.49
C ALA A 361 -4.17 -2.89 -17.57
N VAL A 362 -3.35 -3.21 -16.57
CA VAL A 362 -3.73 -4.06 -15.44
C VAL A 362 -3.84 -3.19 -14.20
N ILE A 363 -5.05 -3.02 -13.71
CA ILE A 363 -5.36 -2.23 -12.52
C ILE A 363 -5.48 -3.19 -11.34
N CYS A 364 -4.56 -3.09 -10.40
CA CYS A 364 -4.55 -3.94 -9.21
C CYS A 364 -5.63 -3.48 -8.22
N GLN A 365 -6.16 -4.40 -7.41
CA GLN A 365 -6.98 -4.01 -6.26
C GLN A 365 -6.23 -3.02 -5.37
N THR A 366 -6.99 -2.12 -4.74
CA THR A 366 -6.42 -1.12 -3.85
C THR A 366 -5.98 -1.75 -2.57
N GLU A 367 -4.83 -1.29 -2.08
CA GLU A 367 -4.17 -1.86 -0.92
C GLU A 367 -4.00 -0.80 0.16
N GLN A 368 -4.33 -1.15 1.39
CA GLN A 368 -3.98 -0.35 2.55
C GLN A 368 -2.51 -0.57 2.91
N ILE A 369 -1.78 0.53 3.07
CA ILE A 369 -0.35 0.54 3.38
C ILE A 369 -0.07 1.33 4.66
N ARG A 370 1.08 1.05 5.26
CA ARG A 370 1.64 1.87 6.34
C ARG A 370 2.37 3.09 5.76
N SER A 371 2.77 4.00 6.64
CA SER A 371 3.50 5.23 6.27
C SER A 371 4.86 4.97 5.60
N ASP A 372 5.38 3.75 5.66
CA ASP A 372 6.62 3.29 5.01
C ASP A 372 6.40 2.56 3.67
N ALA A 373 5.17 2.59 3.15
CA ALA A 373 4.72 1.84 1.96
C ALA A 373 4.68 0.31 2.10
N SER A 374 4.94 -0.24 3.30
CA SER A 374 4.71 -1.65 3.58
C SER A 374 3.20 -1.97 3.62
N PRO A 375 2.78 -3.15 3.14
CA PRO A 375 1.37 -3.56 3.19
C PRO A 375 0.91 -3.78 4.63
N VAL A 376 -0.30 -3.35 4.97
CA VAL A 376 -0.96 -3.74 6.23
C VAL A 376 -1.20 -5.25 6.22
N ASP A 377 -1.10 -5.91 7.38
CA ASP A 377 -1.30 -7.35 7.51
C ASP A 377 -2.78 -7.72 7.65
N GLY A 378 -3.13 -8.94 7.25
CA GLY A 378 -4.48 -9.49 7.43
C GLY A 378 -5.53 -8.93 6.45
N PRO A 379 -6.84 -9.14 6.73
CA PRO A 379 -7.93 -8.74 5.83
C PRO A 379 -8.05 -7.21 5.68
N GLU A 380 -7.54 -6.46 6.65
CA GLU A 380 -7.45 -4.99 6.66
C GLU A 380 -6.73 -4.46 5.42
N ARG A 381 -5.74 -5.21 4.91
CA ARG A 381 -5.02 -4.90 3.66
C ARG A 381 -5.94 -4.62 2.47
N TRP A 382 -7.09 -5.28 2.43
CA TRP A 382 -7.99 -5.37 1.27
C TRP A 382 -9.40 -4.84 1.53
N LYS A 383 -9.59 -4.02 2.56
CA LYS A 383 -10.90 -3.44 2.91
C LYS A 383 -11.56 -2.61 1.81
N VAL A 384 -10.81 -2.27 0.77
CA VAL A 384 -11.32 -1.54 -0.39
C VAL A 384 -11.85 -2.53 -1.44
N GLN A 385 -13.15 -2.84 -1.37
CA GLN A 385 -13.84 -3.57 -2.44
C GLN A 385 -14.55 -2.58 -3.37
N TYR A 386 -14.18 -2.53 -4.65
CA TYR A 386 -14.87 -1.75 -5.67
C TYR A 386 -15.27 -2.63 -6.86
N GLY A 387 -16.40 -2.27 -7.48
CA GLY A 387 -16.87 -2.87 -8.72
C GLY A 387 -16.01 -2.51 -9.94
N SER A 388 -16.39 -3.04 -11.11
CA SER A 388 -15.71 -2.79 -12.39
C SER A 388 -15.53 -1.30 -12.70
N PHE A 389 -14.31 -0.87 -13.07
CA PHE A 389 -14.00 0.50 -13.49
C PHE A 389 -14.74 0.81 -14.82
N THR A 390 -15.41 1.96 -14.88
CA THR A 390 -15.98 2.55 -16.10
C THR A 390 -14.98 3.54 -16.73
N GLU A 391 -15.25 4.04 -17.96
CA GLU A 391 -14.40 5.07 -18.60
C GLU A 391 -14.28 6.37 -17.78
N GLU A 392 -15.29 6.69 -16.96
CA GLU A 392 -15.29 7.79 -15.97
C GLU A 392 -14.75 7.34 -14.59
N GLY A 393 -14.60 6.03 -14.40
CA GLY A 393 -14.49 5.37 -13.10
C GLY A 393 -13.13 5.47 -12.41
N LEU A 394 -12.05 5.82 -13.11
CA LEU A 394 -10.77 6.05 -12.43
C LEU A 394 -10.83 7.34 -11.60
N ASN A 395 -11.49 8.39 -12.10
CA ASN A 395 -11.70 9.64 -11.36
C ASN A 395 -12.73 9.46 -10.25
N ASP A 396 -13.85 8.80 -10.54
CA ASP A 396 -14.87 8.48 -9.53
C ASP A 396 -14.30 7.59 -8.42
N PHE A 397 -13.37 6.68 -8.76
CA PHE A 397 -12.63 5.88 -7.81
C PHE A 397 -11.76 6.74 -6.87
N LEU A 398 -11.05 7.76 -7.38
CA LEU A 398 -10.29 8.67 -6.51
C LEU A 398 -11.20 9.39 -5.53
N ASP A 399 -12.40 9.77 -5.98
CA ASP A 399 -13.41 10.44 -5.13
C ASP A 399 -14.02 9.48 -4.09
N ALA A 400 -14.22 8.22 -4.47
CA ALA A 400 -14.73 7.12 -3.66
C ALA A 400 -13.81 6.71 -2.49
N LEU A 401 -12.50 6.88 -2.63
CA LEU A 401 -11.53 6.66 -1.53
C LEU A 401 -11.82 7.55 -0.32
N GLY A 402 -12.64 8.60 -0.49
CA GLY A 402 -13.23 9.37 0.60
C GLY A 402 -14.12 8.59 1.56
N MET A 403 -14.59 7.40 1.24
CA MET A 403 -15.45 6.58 2.12
C MET A 403 -14.70 5.57 3.00
N LEU A 404 -13.40 5.40 2.81
CA LEU A 404 -12.59 4.37 3.49
C LEU A 404 -12.23 4.71 4.94
N ASP A 405 -11.70 3.75 5.70
CA ASP A 405 -11.13 4.05 7.02
C ASP A 405 -9.91 4.99 6.92
N LYS A 406 -9.51 5.58 8.05
CA LYS A 406 -8.29 6.40 8.12
C LYS A 406 -7.07 5.57 7.72
N GLY A 407 -6.13 6.17 6.99
CA GLY A 407 -4.88 5.50 6.64
C GLY A 407 -4.29 5.92 5.30
N TYR A 408 -3.28 5.17 4.88
CA TYR A 408 -2.62 5.33 3.58
C TYR A 408 -3.04 4.19 2.67
N PHE A 409 -3.26 4.51 1.40
CA PHE A 409 -3.68 3.54 0.39
C PHE A 409 -2.83 3.70 -0.86
N ARG A 410 -2.65 2.61 -1.59
CA ARG A 410 -2.07 2.64 -2.93
C ARG A 410 -2.87 1.82 -3.93
N MET A 411 -2.83 2.26 -5.17
CA MET A 411 -3.28 1.48 -6.32
C MET A 411 -2.15 1.42 -7.34
N ILE A 412 -1.84 0.21 -7.81
CA ILE A 412 -0.77 -0.05 -8.77
C ILE A 412 -1.41 -0.39 -10.12
N VAL A 413 -1.00 0.33 -11.16
CA VAL A 413 -1.48 0.16 -12.53
C VAL A 413 -0.30 -0.17 -13.43
N PHE A 414 -0.35 -1.31 -14.10
CA PHE A 414 0.62 -1.69 -15.14
C PHE A 414 0.07 -1.31 -16.50
N LEU A 415 0.89 -0.67 -17.32
CA LEU A 415 0.57 -0.32 -18.70
C LEU A 415 1.52 -1.09 -19.61
N VAL A 416 0.97 -1.84 -20.57
CA VAL A 416 1.74 -2.68 -21.49
C VAL A 416 1.26 -2.44 -22.92
N GLY A 417 2.19 -2.09 -23.81
CA GLY A 417 1.92 -1.94 -25.25
C GLY A 417 2.36 -0.59 -25.79
N ASP A 418 1.67 -0.11 -26.81
CA ASP A 418 1.87 1.22 -27.40
C ASP A 418 1.16 2.28 -26.55
N LEU A 419 1.94 3.09 -25.83
CA LEU A 419 1.41 4.11 -24.90
C LEU A 419 1.10 5.44 -25.58
N SER A 420 1.27 5.55 -26.91
CA SER A 420 1.03 6.80 -27.64
C SER A 420 -0.42 7.26 -27.62
N SER A 421 -1.36 6.34 -27.38
CA SER A 421 -2.81 6.62 -27.30
C SER A 421 -3.26 7.18 -25.95
N ILE A 422 -2.41 7.15 -24.92
CA ILE A 422 -2.72 7.66 -23.57
C ILE A 422 -2.18 9.09 -23.44
N GLN A 423 -3.10 10.04 -23.46
CA GLN A 423 -2.84 11.47 -23.26
C GLN A 423 -2.73 11.79 -21.76
N GLY A 424 -1.65 12.44 -21.38
CA GLY A 424 -1.28 12.67 -19.99
C GLY A 424 0.21 12.85 -19.94
N ASP A 425 0.81 13.04 -18.77
CA ASP A 425 2.27 13.13 -18.63
C ASP A 425 2.91 11.74 -18.87
N THR A 426 2.77 11.19 -20.09
CA THR A 426 3.46 10.02 -20.65
C THR A 426 4.75 10.44 -21.35
N SER A 427 5.11 11.73 -21.28
CA SER A 427 6.38 12.33 -21.72
C SER A 427 7.57 11.88 -20.86
N TYR A 428 7.83 10.58 -20.83
CA TYR A 428 9.18 10.07 -20.75
C TYR A 428 9.46 9.43 -22.11
N PRO A 429 10.30 10.02 -22.97
CA PRO A 429 10.82 9.26 -24.10
C PRO A 429 11.64 8.11 -23.51
N LEU A 430 11.04 6.92 -23.44
CA LEU A 430 11.75 5.72 -23.02
C LEU A 430 12.95 5.55 -23.95
N PRO A 431 14.17 5.38 -23.42
CA PRO A 431 15.34 5.11 -24.26
C PRO A 431 15.05 3.87 -25.10
N ALA A 432 15.48 3.85 -26.37
CA ALA A 432 15.19 2.77 -27.32
C ALA A 432 15.54 1.37 -26.78
N SER A 433 16.48 1.27 -25.84
CA SER A 433 16.85 0.05 -25.12
C SER A 433 15.76 -0.58 -24.23
N GLN A 434 14.68 0.16 -23.95
CA GLN A 434 13.53 -0.31 -23.17
C GLN A 434 12.32 -0.67 -24.04
N ARG A 435 12.46 -0.55 -25.36
CA ARG A 435 11.44 -0.95 -26.33
C ARG A 435 11.74 -2.36 -26.82
N VAL A 436 10.72 -3.22 -26.84
CA VAL A 436 10.85 -4.60 -27.31
C VAL A 436 9.95 -4.80 -28.52
N THR A 437 10.53 -5.09 -29.67
CA THR A 437 9.76 -5.40 -30.89
C THR A 437 9.22 -6.82 -30.79
N LEU A 438 7.89 -6.99 -30.90
CA LEU A 438 7.27 -8.31 -30.94
C LEU A 438 7.65 -9.03 -32.25
N GLY A 439 8.11 -10.28 -32.15
CA GLY A 439 8.44 -11.11 -33.30
C GLY A 439 7.17 -11.58 -34.03
N SER A 440 7.14 -11.51 -35.36
CA SER A 440 6.04 -12.06 -36.15
C SER A 440 6.10 -13.59 -36.15
N GLY A 441 5.35 -14.26 -35.27
CA GLY A 441 5.29 -15.72 -35.28
C GLY A 441 4.15 -16.30 -34.46
N GLY A 442 3.17 -16.89 -35.15
CA GLY A 442 2.17 -17.79 -34.56
C GLY A 442 0.74 -17.28 -34.65
N THR A 443 0.02 -17.70 -35.69
CA THR A 443 -1.41 -17.49 -35.85
C THR A 443 -2.21 -18.19 -34.76
N ASN A 444 -2.77 -17.42 -33.82
CA ASN A 444 -4.12 -17.59 -33.28
C ASN A 444 -4.49 -16.35 -32.46
N GLY A 445 -5.29 -15.46 -33.06
CA GLY A 445 -6.12 -14.48 -32.34
C GLY A 445 -5.41 -13.27 -31.73
N VAL A 446 -4.92 -12.38 -32.60
CA VAL A 446 -4.86 -10.90 -32.54
C VAL A 446 -3.63 -10.51 -33.35
N GLY A 447 -3.86 -10.14 -34.61
CA GLY A 447 -2.81 -9.61 -35.47
C GLY A 447 -2.33 -8.29 -34.91
N GLY A 448 -1.04 -8.23 -34.56
CA GLY A 448 -0.35 -6.99 -34.25
C GLY A 448 0.97 -6.93 -35.01
N SER A 449 0.99 -6.11 -36.05
CA SER A 449 2.18 -5.80 -36.84
C SER A 449 3.25 -5.15 -35.93
N GLY A 450 4.51 -5.58 -36.09
CA GLY A 450 5.66 -5.31 -35.22
C GLY A 450 5.74 -3.90 -34.66
N GLY A 451 5.25 -3.74 -33.43
CA GLY A 451 5.35 -2.53 -32.62
C GLY A 451 6.27 -2.73 -31.43
N ASP A 452 6.94 -1.66 -31.03
CA ASP A 452 7.72 -1.58 -29.80
C ASP A 452 6.79 -1.63 -28.58
N VAL A 453 6.80 -2.73 -27.84
CA VAL A 453 6.07 -2.85 -26.57
C VAL A 453 6.80 -2.08 -25.49
N GLN A 454 6.07 -1.18 -24.82
CA GLN A 454 6.53 -0.46 -23.66
C GLN A 454 5.86 -1.02 -22.41
N THR A 455 6.60 -1.07 -21.30
CA THR A 455 6.06 -1.47 -20.00
C THR A 455 6.31 -0.39 -18.97
N MET A 456 5.22 0.11 -18.38
CA MET A 456 5.25 1.17 -17.37
C MET A 456 4.44 0.73 -16.17
N VAL A 457 4.88 1.16 -14.98
CA VAL A 457 4.09 1.07 -13.76
C VAL A 457 3.75 2.47 -13.28
N TRP A 458 2.49 2.67 -12.96
CA TRP A 458 1.95 3.87 -12.33
C TRP A 458 1.44 3.50 -10.95
N VAL A 459 1.75 4.33 -9.96
CA VAL A 459 1.28 4.15 -8.58
C VAL A 459 0.53 5.41 -8.18
N TYR A 460 -0.69 5.22 -7.69
CA TYR A 460 -1.52 6.24 -7.11
C TYR A 460 -1.50 6.07 -5.58
N GLU A 461 -1.05 7.09 -4.86
CA GLU A 461 -0.97 7.11 -3.39
C GLU A 461 -2.06 8.03 -2.83
N PHE A 462 -2.66 7.61 -1.72
CA PHE A 462 -3.74 8.34 -1.07
C PHE A 462 -3.56 8.36 0.44
N GLU A 463 -3.97 9.46 1.06
CA GLU A 463 -4.01 9.64 2.51
C GLU A 463 -5.42 10.04 2.94
N LYS A 464 -5.95 9.38 3.97
CA LYS A 464 -7.19 9.78 4.65
C LYS A 464 -6.93 10.05 6.13
N GLY A 465 -7.05 11.32 6.51
CA GLY A 465 -6.93 11.77 7.90
C GLY A 465 -8.21 11.55 8.73
N LEU A 466 -8.05 11.53 10.07
CA LEU A 466 -9.10 11.27 11.06
C LEU A 466 -10.36 12.15 10.98
N GLN A 467 -10.24 13.38 10.48
CA GLN A 467 -11.36 14.32 10.35
C GLN A 467 -11.67 14.70 8.90
N SER A 468 -11.05 14.02 7.92
CA SER A 468 -11.28 14.32 6.51
C SER A 468 -12.43 13.49 5.97
N SER A 469 -13.43 14.14 5.39
CA SER A 469 -14.54 13.49 4.68
C SER A 469 -14.13 12.94 3.31
N ARG A 470 -12.94 13.30 2.80
CA ARG A 470 -12.38 12.79 1.54
C ARG A 470 -10.92 12.36 1.69
N GLY A 471 -10.55 11.30 0.96
CA GLY A 471 -9.16 10.92 0.77
C GLY A 471 -8.48 11.96 -0.12
N ARG A 472 -7.21 12.25 0.16
CA ARG A 472 -6.39 13.16 -0.62
C ARG A 472 -5.36 12.35 -1.39
N GLN A 473 -5.28 12.55 -2.71
CA GLN A 473 -4.18 11.99 -3.49
C GLN A 473 -2.86 12.69 -3.11
N VAL A 474 -1.83 11.90 -2.90
CA VAL A 474 -0.48 12.38 -2.55
C VAL A 474 0.32 12.55 -3.85
N ILE A 475 0.55 13.80 -4.26
CA ILE A 475 1.35 14.14 -5.46
C ILE A 475 2.37 15.22 -5.07
N PRO A 476 3.68 15.01 -5.32
CA PRO A 476 4.30 13.74 -5.75
C PRO A 476 4.18 12.66 -4.65
N GLY A 477 4.25 11.39 -5.04
CA GLY A 477 4.27 10.26 -4.10
C GLY A 477 5.45 10.33 -3.13
N LEU A 478 5.27 9.77 -1.93
CA LEU A 478 6.31 9.79 -0.88
C LEU A 478 7.47 8.85 -1.22
N TYR A 479 7.19 7.78 -1.97
CA TYR A 479 8.16 6.75 -2.32
C TYR A 479 8.22 6.50 -3.83
N GLY A 480 9.36 5.99 -4.29
CA GLY A 480 9.54 5.61 -5.69
C GLY A 480 8.68 4.39 -6.07
N ALA A 481 8.25 4.29 -7.34
CA ALA A 481 7.47 3.15 -7.83
C ALA A 481 8.17 1.79 -7.61
N ARG A 482 9.52 1.76 -7.66
CA ARG A 482 10.29 0.54 -7.35
C ARG A 482 10.11 0.09 -5.90
N THR A 483 10.06 1.02 -4.95
CA THR A 483 9.81 0.72 -3.53
C THR A 483 8.42 0.12 -3.36
N HIS A 484 7.40 0.71 -3.99
CA HIS A 484 6.05 0.16 -3.97
C HIS A 484 5.97 -1.27 -4.51
N LEU A 485 6.65 -1.55 -5.63
CA LEU A 485 6.70 -2.90 -6.19
C LEU A 485 7.50 -3.89 -5.34
N TRP A 486 8.50 -3.41 -4.60
CA TRP A 486 9.29 -4.25 -3.70
C TRP A 486 8.48 -4.62 -2.45
N GLU A 487 7.83 -3.64 -1.82
CA GLU A 487 7.01 -3.86 -0.63
C GLU A 487 5.74 -4.67 -0.94
N SER A 488 5.18 -4.56 -2.14
CA SER A 488 4.07 -5.40 -2.59
C SER A 488 4.49 -6.83 -2.95
N LYS A 489 5.80 -7.14 -2.95
CA LYS A 489 6.40 -8.39 -3.44
C LYS A 489 6.28 -8.63 -4.95
N ILE A 490 5.60 -7.75 -5.71
CA ILE A 490 5.40 -7.93 -7.15
C ILE A 490 6.74 -7.91 -7.90
N TRP A 491 7.68 -7.04 -7.50
CA TRP A 491 8.99 -6.94 -8.16
C TRP A 491 9.78 -8.26 -8.08
N GLN A 492 9.88 -8.83 -6.88
CA GLN A 492 10.61 -10.06 -6.61
C GLN A 492 9.99 -11.23 -7.36
N THR A 493 8.65 -11.28 -7.40
CA THR A 493 7.91 -12.29 -8.14
C THR A 493 8.15 -12.19 -9.64
N LEU A 494 8.08 -10.98 -10.23
CA LEU A 494 8.41 -10.77 -11.64
C LEU A 494 9.86 -11.18 -11.96
N GLN A 495 10.81 -10.85 -11.08
CA GLN A 495 12.21 -11.26 -11.25
C GLN A 495 12.37 -12.79 -11.24
N ARG A 496 11.69 -13.47 -10.31
CA ARG A 496 11.72 -14.93 -10.22
C ARG A 496 11.09 -15.58 -11.45
N LEU A 497 9.90 -15.10 -11.85
CA LEU A 497 9.19 -15.58 -13.03
C LEU A 497 9.96 -15.34 -14.33
N ALA A 498 10.77 -14.28 -14.41
CA ALA A 498 11.66 -14.05 -15.55
C ALA A 498 12.91 -14.95 -15.55
N SER A 499 13.22 -15.60 -14.42
CA SER A 499 14.37 -16.48 -14.24
C SER A 499 14.01 -17.97 -14.35
N SER A 500 12.75 -18.32 -14.11
CA SER A 500 12.19 -19.66 -14.34
C SER A 500 11.77 -19.77 -15.81
N ASN A 501 12.65 -20.32 -16.65
CA ASN A 501 12.30 -20.74 -18.02
C ASN A 501 11.43 -21.99 -17.99
#